data_AF-A0A023FNE6-F1
#
_entry.id   AF-A0A023FNE6-F1
#
_cell.length_a   1.000
_cell.length_b   1.000
_cell.length_c   1.000
_cell.angle_alpha   90.00
_cell.angle_beta   90.00
_cell.angle_gamma   90.00
#
_symmetry.space_group_name_H-M   'P 1'
#
loop_
_entity.id
_entity.type
_entity.pdbx_description
1 polymer ?
#
loop_
_entity_poly.entity_id
_entity_poly.type
_entity_poly.pdbx_seq_one_letter_code
_entity_poly.pdbx_strand_id
1 'polypeptide(L)'
;RLFVTSLLKFSISSHQGSSSAFFSRFLSIKGSLYRCLSNGQPKAGDCHAQIMLNAVSAVMKGLLRPRDLSSHEKGPAETLSAVMGSREGITNLDKVLLHLETKEFSVEPLILQSLQQLTQWVADLTLHLMASLPQQVYNHMRFPGGGLISDAKSLNMLRELLVIFRMWGFISESCLP
;
A
#
# COMPACT_ATOMS: atom_id res chain seq x y z
N ARG A 1 5.86 -1.93 17.76
CA ARG A 1 4.51 -1.78 18.39
C ARG A 1 4.02 -0.34 18.36
N LEU A 2 4.76 0.64 18.90
CA LEU A 2 4.37 2.07 18.92
C LEU A 2 4.06 2.65 17.52
N PHE A 3 4.90 2.36 16.54
CA PHE A 3 4.72 2.83 15.15
C PHE A 3 3.43 2.32 14.49
N VAL A 4 3.08 1.05 14.73
CA VAL A 4 1.85 0.43 14.19
C VAL A 4 0.60 1.05 14.83
N THR A 5 0.64 1.34 16.13
CA THR A 5 -0.45 2.07 16.80
C THR A 5 -0.57 3.53 16.33
N SER A 6 0.54 4.20 16.04
CA SER A 6 0.52 5.56 15.49
C SER A 6 -0.01 5.58 14.05
N LEU A 7 0.37 4.60 13.22
CA LEU A 7 -0.18 4.41 11.87
C LEU A 7 -1.67 4.03 11.90
N LEU A 8 -2.09 3.20 12.85
CA LEU A 8 -3.50 2.88 13.07
C LEU A 8 -4.29 4.14 13.47
N LYS A 9 -3.78 4.96 14.40
CA LYS A 9 -4.42 6.23 14.77
C LYS A 9 -4.49 7.20 13.59
N PHE A 10 -3.41 7.31 12.81
CA PHE A 10 -3.37 8.17 11.62
C PHE A 10 -4.34 7.69 10.54
N SER A 11 -4.38 6.38 10.24
CA SER A 11 -5.32 5.79 9.29
C SER A 11 -6.78 5.90 9.73
N ILE A 12 -7.06 5.93 11.04
CA ILE A 12 -8.40 6.20 11.58
C ILE A 12 -8.76 7.67 11.43
N SER A 13 -7.79 8.59 11.53
CA SER A 13 -8.01 10.04 11.36
C SER A 13 -8.09 10.51 9.91
N SER A 14 -7.44 9.83 8.95
CA SER A 14 -7.31 10.30 7.57
C SER A 14 -8.43 9.89 6.61
N HIS A 15 -9.38 9.04 7.04
CA HIS A 15 -10.52 8.63 6.21
C HIS A 15 -11.83 8.66 7.01
N GLN A 16 -12.66 9.66 6.71
CA GLN A 16 -14.06 9.72 7.15
C GLN A 16 -14.90 8.76 6.29
N GLY A 17 -14.64 7.46 6.45
CA GLY A 17 -15.40 6.39 5.79
C GLY A 17 -15.51 5.23 6.76
N SER A 18 -16.65 5.10 7.43
CA SER A 18 -16.88 4.15 8.53
C SER A 18 -16.40 2.72 8.23
N SER A 19 -16.43 2.28 6.98
CA SER A 19 -16.04 0.92 6.53
C SER A 19 -14.56 0.56 6.71
N SER A 20 -13.61 1.48 6.49
CA SER A 20 -12.16 1.18 6.55
C SER A 20 -11.65 0.98 7.98
N ALA A 21 -12.18 1.75 8.93
CA ALA A 21 -11.89 1.61 10.35
C ALA A 21 -12.43 0.28 10.91
N PHE A 22 -13.63 -0.14 10.50
CA PHE A 22 -14.19 -1.44 10.90
C PHE A 22 -13.37 -2.61 10.36
N PHE A 23 -12.90 -2.53 9.12
CA PHE A 23 -12.07 -3.57 8.52
C PHE A 23 -10.73 -3.75 9.25
N SER A 24 -10.05 -2.66 9.61
CA SER A 24 -8.79 -2.71 10.37
C SER A 24 -8.98 -3.29 11.79
N ARG A 25 -10.10 -2.96 12.45
CA ARG A 25 -10.47 -3.55 13.75
C ARG A 25 -10.74 -5.05 13.62
N PHE A 26 -11.50 -5.45 12.61
CA PHE A 26 -11.78 -6.84 12.32
C PHE A 26 -10.47 -7.64 12.10
N LEU A 27 -9.55 -7.13 11.28
CA LEU A 27 -8.26 -7.77 11.06
C LEU A 27 -7.41 -7.86 12.33
N SER A 28 -7.48 -6.86 13.21
CA SER A 28 -6.76 -6.87 14.49
C SER A 28 -7.28 -7.97 15.42
N ILE A 29 -8.61 -8.14 15.47
CA ILE A 29 -9.25 -9.21 16.24
C ILE A 29 -8.89 -10.57 15.62
N LYS A 30 -9.06 -10.73 14.31
CA LYS A 30 -8.72 -11.94 13.56
C LYS A 30 -7.26 -12.36 13.77
N GLY A 31 -6.33 -11.41 13.66
CA GLY A 31 -4.91 -11.65 13.91
C GLY A 31 -4.62 -12.04 15.37
N SER A 32 -5.38 -11.52 16.32
CA SER A 32 -5.26 -11.90 17.74
C SER A 32 -5.75 -13.33 18.00
N LEU A 33 -6.85 -13.73 17.36
CA LEU A 33 -7.34 -15.10 17.41
C LEU A 33 -6.34 -16.09 16.78
N TYR A 34 -5.72 -15.71 15.65
CA TYR A 34 -4.68 -16.56 15.05
C TYR A 34 -3.49 -16.80 15.97
N ARG A 35 -3.07 -15.82 16.79
CA ARG A 35 -1.97 -16.05 17.75
C ARG A 35 -2.30 -17.10 18.83
N CYS A 36 -3.57 -17.41 19.05
CA CYS A 36 -4.00 -18.45 19.99
C CYS A 36 -3.93 -19.87 19.39
N LEU A 37 -3.68 -20.02 18.09
CA LEU A 37 -3.56 -21.32 17.42
C LEU A 37 -2.09 -21.78 17.37
N SER A 38 -1.87 -23.10 17.45
CA SER A 38 -0.54 -23.74 17.46
C SER A 38 0.34 -23.44 16.25
N ASN A 39 -0.26 -23.07 15.10
CA ASN A 39 0.45 -22.67 13.88
C ASN A 39 -0.15 -21.39 13.26
N GLY A 40 -0.67 -20.49 14.09
CA GLY A 40 -1.35 -19.29 13.60
C GLY A 40 -0.47 -18.05 13.47
N GLN A 41 0.81 -18.11 13.86
CA GLN A 41 1.72 -16.96 13.76
C GLN A 41 1.87 -16.41 12.33
N PRO A 42 2.03 -17.23 11.27
CA PRO A 42 2.08 -16.72 9.90
C PRO A 42 0.79 -15.96 9.51
N LYS A 43 -0.38 -16.54 9.84
CA LYS A 43 -1.70 -15.95 9.56
C LYS A 43 -1.97 -14.67 10.36
N ALA A 44 -1.48 -14.61 11.60
CA ALA A 44 -1.51 -13.39 12.40
C ALA A 44 -0.62 -12.29 11.79
N GLY A 45 0.53 -12.71 11.24
CA GLY A 45 1.44 -11.87 10.46
C GLY A 45 0.79 -11.30 9.22
N ASP A 46 0.07 -12.11 8.44
CA ASP A 46 -0.69 -11.66 7.26
C ASP A 46 -1.68 -10.54 7.62
N CYS A 47 -2.39 -10.69 8.74
CA CYS A 47 -3.32 -9.65 9.21
C CYS A 47 -2.60 -8.35 9.57
N HIS A 48 -1.41 -8.41 10.15
CA HIS A 48 -0.62 -7.23 10.49
C HIS A 48 -0.04 -6.55 9.26
N ALA A 49 0.51 -7.34 8.33
CA ALA A 49 1.02 -6.85 7.05
C ALA A 49 -0.10 -6.14 6.27
N GLN A 50 -1.30 -6.72 6.24
CA GLN A 50 -2.47 -6.12 5.59
C GLN A 50 -2.87 -4.78 6.22
N ILE A 51 -2.95 -4.69 7.55
CA ILE A 51 -3.29 -3.46 8.26
C ILE A 51 -2.25 -2.38 7.94
N MET A 52 -0.97 -2.73 7.97
CA MET A 52 0.12 -1.80 7.69
C MET A 52 0.08 -1.33 6.24
N LEU A 53 -0.11 -2.24 5.28
CA LEU A 53 -0.25 -1.92 3.86
C LEU A 53 -1.42 -0.98 3.59
N ASN A 54 -2.59 -1.23 4.19
CA ASN A 54 -3.76 -0.36 4.08
C ASN A 54 -3.47 1.05 4.64
N ALA A 55 -2.81 1.13 5.80
CA ALA A 55 -2.48 2.41 6.43
C ALA A 55 -1.48 3.21 5.59
N VAL A 56 -0.42 2.56 5.09
CA VAL A 56 0.55 3.19 4.20
C VAL A 56 -0.11 3.64 2.91
N SER A 57 -0.96 2.81 2.30
CA SER A 57 -1.71 3.20 1.10
C SER A 57 -2.59 4.42 1.34
N ALA A 58 -3.29 4.50 2.48
CA ALA A 58 -4.10 5.65 2.82
C ALA A 58 -3.27 6.93 2.99
N VAL A 59 -2.11 6.83 3.67
CA VAL A 59 -1.18 7.95 3.83
C VAL A 59 -0.68 8.42 2.47
N MET A 60 -0.11 7.52 1.67
CA MET A 60 0.53 7.87 0.39
C MET A 60 -0.48 8.43 -0.62
N LYS A 61 -1.65 7.80 -0.74
CA LYS A 61 -2.71 8.30 -1.64
C LYS A 61 -3.31 9.61 -1.15
N GLY A 62 -3.40 9.82 0.16
CA GLY A 62 -3.90 11.08 0.75
C GLY A 62 -2.98 12.28 0.51
N LEU A 63 -1.72 12.07 0.10
CA LEU A 63 -0.80 13.14 -0.28
C LEU A 63 -1.01 13.61 -1.72
N LEU A 64 -1.70 12.82 -2.53
CA LEU A 64 -2.04 13.20 -3.91
C LEU A 64 -3.14 14.25 -3.84
N ARG A 65 -2.85 15.48 -4.29
CA ARG A 65 -3.76 16.62 -4.16
C ARG A 65 -4.90 16.52 -5.19
N PRO A 66 -6.18 16.55 -4.78
CA PRO A 66 -7.28 16.83 -5.71
C PRO A 66 -7.15 18.30 -6.14
N ARG A 67 -7.03 18.56 -7.45
CA ARG A 67 -6.72 19.92 -7.91
C ARG A 67 -7.82 20.93 -7.71
N ASP A 68 -9.08 20.51 -7.69
CA ASP A 68 -10.19 21.42 -7.41
C ASP A 68 -11.37 20.65 -6.81
N LEU A 69 -11.76 21.02 -5.59
CA LEU A 69 -12.98 20.52 -4.91
C LEU A 69 -14.28 20.91 -5.64
N SER A 70 -14.20 21.67 -6.74
CA SER A 70 -15.34 22.16 -7.52
C SER A 70 -15.71 21.30 -8.73
N SER A 71 -14.82 20.39 -9.16
CA SER A 71 -15.11 19.48 -10.26
C SER A 71 -15.56 18.13 -9.72
N HIS A 72 -16.59 17.56 -10.30
CA HIS A 72 -17.09 16.21 -10.02
C HIS A 72 -16.10 15.11 -10.48
N GLU A 73 -14.84 15.46 -10.78
CA GLU A 73 -13.81 14.55 -11.25
C GLU A 73 -13.23 13.70 -10.11
N LYS A 74 -12.94 12.45 -10.47
CA LYS A 74 -12.27 11.48 -9.61
C LYS A 74 -10.87 12.01 -9.32
N GLY A 75 -10.46 12.01 -8.05
CA GLY A 75 -9.13 12.46 -7.64
C GLY A 75 -8.00 11.62 -8.25
N PRO A 76 -6.73 12.08 -8.16
CA PRO A 76 -5.58 11.41 -8.77
C PRO A 76 -5.38 9.97 -8.25
N ALA A 77 -5.74 9.70 -6.99
CA ALA A 77 -5.71 8.37 -6.41
C ALA A 77 -6.75 7.42 -7.05
N GLU A 78 -7.94 7.92 -7.33
CA GLU A 78 -9.03 7.21 -7.97
C GLU A 78 -8.76 7.00 -9.47
N THR A 79 -8.19 8.00 -10.14
CA THR A 79 -7.73 7.92 -11.53
C THR A 79 -6.63 6.88 -11.66
N LEU A 80 -5.63 6.89 -10.78
CA LEU A 80 -4.61 5.85 -10.72
C LEU A 80 -5.24 4.45 -10.53
N SER A 81 -6.18 4.32 -9.60
CA SER A 81 -6.84 3.04 -9.32
C SER A 81 -7.65 2.56 -10.55
N ALA A 82 -8.28 3.48 -11.30
CA ALA A 82 -9.02 3.16 -12.52
C ALA A 82 -8.11 2.74 -13.68
N VAL A 83 -6.99 3.45 -13.89
CA VAL A 83 -6.00 3.13 -14.93
C VAL A 83 -5.32 1.80 -14.63
N MET A 84 -4.95 1.56 -13.37
CA MET A 84 -4.31 0.32 -12.91
C MET A 84 -5.26 -0.88 -12.89
N GLY A 85 -6.57 -0.65 -12.76
CA GLY A 85 -7.60 -1.68 -12.87
C GLY A 85 -7.84 -2.17 -14.31
N SER A 86 -7.34 -1.44 -15.32
CA SER A 86 -7.42 -1.86 -16.71
C SER A 86 -6.37 -2.93 -17.04
N ARG A 87 -6.71 -3.87 -17.95
CA ARG A 87 -5.80 -4.95 -18.38
C ARG A 87 -4.52 -4.41 -19.03
N GLU A 88 -4.57 -3.21 -19.58
CA GLU A 88 -3.44 -2.53 -20.22
C GLU A 88 -2.44 -1.94 -19.21
N GLY A 89 -2.93 -1.41 -18.07
CA GLY A 89 -2.09 -0.88 -17.00
C GLY A 89 -1.16 -1.93 -16.37
N ILE A 90 -1.54 -3.20 -16.45
CA ILE A 90 -0.78 -4.35 -15.91
C ILE A 90 0.48 -4.65 -16.76
N THR A 91 0.50 -4.30 -18.05
CA THR A 91 1.57 -4.71 -18.98
C THR A 91 2.56 -3.61 -19.34
N ASN A 92 2.21 -2.34 -19.15
CA ASN A 92 3.02 -1.21 -19.59
C ASN A 92 2.98 -0.06 -18.58
N LEU A 93 3.92 -0.06 -17.64
CA LEU A 93 4.04 0.99 -16.64
C LEU A 93 4.28 2.36 -17.29
N ASP A 94 5.11 2.44 -18.32
CA ASP A 94 5.37 3.68 -19.05
C ASP A 94 4.10 4.28 -19.66
N LYS A 95 3.18 3.43 -20.12
CA LYS A 95 1.87 3.90 -20.61
C LYS A 95 1.00 4.41 -19.48
N VAL A 96 1.01 3.77 -18.31
CA VAL A 96 0.30 4.30 -17.12
C VAL A 96 0.83 5.68 -16.76
N LEU A 97 2.15 5.86 -16.75
CA LEU A 97 2.79 7.14 -16.45
C LEU A 97 2.42 8.24 -17.46
N LEU A 98 2.22 7.91 -18.74
CA LEU A 98 1.77 8.86 -19.77
C LEU A 98 0.34 9.36 -19.56
N HIS A 99 -0.53 8.58 -18.90
CA HIS A 99 -1.91 8.99 -18.60
C HIS A 99 -2.04 9.75 -17.28
N LEU A 100 -0.97 9.83 -16.49
CA LEU A 100 -0.95 10.50 -15.19
C LEU A 100 -0.30 11.87 -15.32
N GLU A 101 -1.00 12.92 -14.87
CA GLU A 101 -0.43 14.25 -14.87
C GLU A 101 0.58 14.39 -13.71
N THR A 102 1.88 14.45 -14.00
CA THR A 102 2.99 14.57 -13.01
C THR A 102 2.77 15.66 -11.95
N LYS A 103 2.02 16.65 -12.36
CA LYS A 103 1.66 17.88 -11.68
C LYS A 103 0.65 17.66 -10.53
N GLU A 104 -0.14 16.58 -10.56
CA GLU A 104 -1.04 16.14 -9.47
C GLU A 104 -0.34 15.29 -8.40
N PHE A 105 0.84 14.77 -8.74
CA PHE A 105 1.68 13.95 -7.87
C PHE A 105 2.78 14.76 -7.17
N SER A 106 2.79 16.09 -7.36
CA SER A 106 3.74 17.00 -6.73
C SER A 106 3.51 17.08 -5.22
N VAL A 107 4.44 16.53 -4.46
CA VAL A 107 4.49 16.59 -2.99
C VAL A 107 5.76 17.36 -2.57
N GLU A 108 5.69 18.07 -1.45
CA GLU A 108 6.83 18.79 -0.92
C GLU A 108 7.98 17.82 -0.53
N PRO A 109 9.24 18.07 -0.93
CA PRO A 109 10.36 17.15 -0.70
C PRO A 109 10.57 16.75 0.76
N LEU A 110 10.32 17.68 1.70
CA LEU A 110 10.45 17.41 3.14
C LEU A 110 9.41 16.39 3.64
N ILE A 111 8.19 16.43 3.10
CA ILE A 111 7.15 15.44 3.41
C ILE A 111 7.58 14.08 2.87
N LEU A 112 8.06 14.02 1.63
CA LEU A 112 8.55 12.78 1.02
C LEU A 112 9.71 12.17 1.82
N GLN A 113 10.66 12.99 2.26
CA GLN A 113 11.78 12.54 3.09
C GLN A 113 11.30 11.94 4.43
N SER A 114 10.31 12.56 5.08
CA SER A 114 9.75 12.02 6.34
C SER A 114 9.07 10.65 6.16
N LEU A 115 8.67 10.32 4.94
CA LEU A 115 7.97 9.07 4.59
C LEU A 115 8.91 8.00 4.02
N GLN A 116 10.21 8.28 3.90
CA GLN A 116 11.18 7.37 3.29
C GLN A 116 11.18 5.98 3.95
N GLN A 117 11.02 5.90 5.28
CA GLN A 117 10.93 4.61 5.98
C GLN A 117 9.69 3.79 5.60
N LEU A 118 8.59 4.45 5.25
CA LEU A 118 7.39 3.77 4.76
C LEU A 118 7.57 3.32 3.31
N THR A 119 8.20 4.14 2.47
CA THR A 119 8.58 3.77 1.10
C THR A 119 9.50 2.55 1.12
N GLN A 120 10.54 2.56 1.96
CA GLN A 120 11.47 1.45 2.14
C GLN A 120 10.73 0.18 2.60
N TRP A 121 9.84 0.31 3.59
CA TRP A 121 9.07 -0.83 4.07
C TRP A 121 8.22 -1.48 2.95
N VAL A 122 7.62 -0.69 2.07
CA VAL A 122 6.85 -1.22 0.93
C VAL A 122 7.77 -1.89 -0.11
N ALA A 123 8.94 -1.31 -0.38
CA ALA A 123 9.94 -1.89 -1.27
C ALA A 123 10.46 -3.23 -0.72
N ASP A 124 10.86 -3.26 0.55
CA ASP A 124 11.32 -4.47 1.25
C ASP A 124 10.23 -5.54 1.28
N LEU A 125 8.97 -5.17 1.57
CA LEU A 125 7.85 -6.09 1.53
C LEU A 125 7.66 -6.67 0.13
N THR A 126 7.71 -5.84 -0.92
CA THR A 126 7.57 -6.29 -2.31
C THR A 126 8.68 -7.27 -2.68
N LEU A 127 9.93 -6.90 -2.39
CA LEU A 127 11.10 -7.75 -2.63
C LEU A 127 11.00 -9.07 -1.85
N HIS A 128 10.58 -9.02 -0.58
CA HIS A 128 10.39 -10.20 0.25
C HIS A 128 9.32 -11.13 -0.33
N LEU A 129 8.19 -10.60 -0.78
CA LEU A 129 7.13 -11.39 -1.41
C LEU A 129 7.62 -12.02 -2.73
N MET A 130 8.34 -11.27 -3.57
CA MET A 130 8.90 -11.79 -4.82
C MET A 130 9.96 -12.87 -4.58
N ALA A 131 10.89 -12.63 -3.66
CA ALA A 131 11.93 -13.58 -3.28
C ALA A 131 11.34 -14.87 -2.69
N SER A 132 10.15 -14.79 -2.12
CA SER A 132 9.43 -15.94 -1.57
C SER A 132 8.65 -16.75 -2.61
N LEU A 133 8.47 -16.24 -3.85
CA LEU A 133 7.74 -16.93 -4.93
C LEU A 133 8.31 -18.33 -5.26
N PRO A 134 9.62 -18.53 -5.43
CA PRO A 134 10.18 -19.86 -5.70
C PRO A 134 9.99 -20.82 -4.51
N GLN A 135 9.95 -20.29 -3.29
CA GLN A 135 9.79 -21.07 -2.06
C GLN A 135 8.34 -21.52 -1.82
N GLN A 136 7.39 -20.99 -2.59
CA GLN A 136 5.97 -21.30 -2.46
C GLN A 136 5.64 -22.78 -2.69
N VAL A 137 6.38 -23.41 -3.61
CA VAL A 137 6.20 -24.81 -4.00
C VAL A 137 6.44 -25.76 -2.82
N TYR A 138 7.30 -25.38 -1.87
CA TYR A 138 7.72 -26.25 -0.76
C TYR A 138 7.09 -25.88 0.58
N ASN A 139 6.80 -24.59 0.85
CA ASN A 139 6.49 -24.11 2.20
C ASN A 139 5.07 -23.57 2.42
N HIS A 140 4.14 -23.70 1.47
CA HIS A 140 2.71 -23.43 1.67
C HIS A 140 2.41 -22.07 2.36
N MET A 141 3.16 -21.00 2.02
CA MET A 141 3.08 -19.67 2.65
C MET A 141 3.23 -19.63 4.17
N ARG A 142 4.07 -20.48 4.78
CA ARG A 142 4.28 -20.51 6.24
C ARG A 142 5.17 -19.39 6.79
N PHE A 143 5.16 -18.21 6.21
CA PHE A 143 5.85 -17.04 6.75
C PHE A 143 4.89 -15.85 6.93
N PRO A 144 5.12 -14.98 7.93
CA PRO A 144 4.31 -13.78 8.14
C PRO A 144 4.26 -12.90 6.89
N GLY A 145 3.05 -12.61 6.39
CA GLY A 145 2.85 -11.78 5.20
C GLY A 145 2.79 -12.56 3.90
N GLY A 146 3.11 -13.86 3.89
CA GLY A 146 3.05 -14.69 2.68
C GLY A 146 1.64 -14.82 2.10
N GLY A 147 0.60 -14.68 2.92
CA GLY A 147 -0.78 -14.66 2.47
C GLY A 147 -1.12 -13.51 1.51
N LEU A 148 -0.35 -12.41 1.54
CA LEU A 148 -0.57 -11.26 0.64
C LEU A 148 -0.29 -11.60 -0.82
N ILE A 149 0.55 -12.61 -1.11
CA ILE A 149 0.85 -13.04 -2.48
C ILE A 149 -0.39 -13.63 -3.15
N SER A 150 -1.27 -14.26 -2.38
CA SER A 150 -2.51 -14.86 -2.90
C SER A 150 -3.68 -13.86 -2.93
N ASP A 151 -3.53 -12.68 -2.33
CA ASP A 151 -4.57 -11.65 -2.29
C ASP A 151 -4.38 -10.63 -3.41
N ALA A 152 -5.20 -10.74 -4.47
CA ALA A 152 -5.15 -9.85 -5.62
C ALA A 152 -5.33 -8.36 -5.24
N LYS A 153 -6.11 -8.07 -4.19
CA LYS A 153 -6.33 -6.70 -3.72
C LYS A 153 -5.05 -6.09 -3.15
N SER A 154 -4.33 -6.84 -2.32
CA SER A 154 -3.04 -6.42 -1.76
C SER A 154 -1.97 -6.25 -2.81
N LEU A 155 -1.90 -7.17 -3.78
CA LEU A 155 -0.97 -7.04 -4.91
C LEU A 155 -1.23 -5.78 -5.75
N ASN A 156 -2.50 -5.46 -6.01
CA ASN A 156 -2.85 -4.23 -6.71
C ASN A 156 -2.48 -2.99 -5.90
N MET A 157 -2.70 -3.01 -4.59
CA MET A 157 -2.30 -1.90 -3.70
C MET A 157 -0.78 -1.69 -3.69
N LEU A 158 0.01 -2.77 -3.65
CA LEU A 158 1.48 -2.69 -3.78
C LEU A 158 1.90 -2.09 -5.12
N ARG A 159 1.27 -2.51 -6.22
CA ARG A 159 1.55 -1.96 -7.56
C ARG A 159 1.26 -0.46 -7.64
N GLU A 160 0.11 -0.03 -7.15
CA GLU A 160 -0.26 1.39 -7.13
C GLU A 160 0.75 2.21 -6.31
N LEU A 161 1.17 1.71 -5.15
CA LEU A 161 2.19 2.34 -4.33
C LEU A 161 3.53 2.47 -5.06
N LEU A 162 3.98 1.42 -5.75
CA LEU A 162 5.21 1.45 -6.53
C LEU A 162 5.13 2.46 -7.69
N VAL A 163 3.98 2.61 -8.34
CA VAL A 163 3.76 3.66 -9.35
C VAL A 163 3.87 5.05 -8.73
N ILE A 164 3.23 5.27 -7.58
CA ILE A 164 3.33 6.55 -6.85
C ILE A 164 4.79 6.88 -6.51
N PHE A 165 5.54 5.90 -5.98
CA PHE A 165 6.96 6.11 -5.67
C PHE A 165 7.80 6.37 -6.92
N ARG A 166 7.52 5.68 -8.02
CA ARG A 166 8.19 5.92 -9.30
C ARG A 166 7.95 7.34 -9.80
N MET A 167 6.73 7.85 -9.65
CA MET A 167 6.37 9.24 -9.97
C MET A 167 7.14 10.24 -9.10
N TRP A 168 7.22 9.99 -7.79
CA TRP A 168 8.01 10.83 -6.88
C TRP A 168 9.52 10.78 -7.17
N GLY A 169 10.04 9.63 -7.60
CA GLY A 169 11.44 9.49 -8.02
C GLY A 169 11.80 10.33 -9.25
N PHE A 170 10.84 10.63 -10.14
CA PHE A 170 11.07 11.59 -11.23
C PHE A 170 11.14 13.05 -10.76
N ILE A 171 10.53 13.35 -9.61
CA ILE A 171 10.49 14.70 -9.03
C ILE A 171 11.71 14.93 -8.14
N SER A 172 12.15 13.90 -7.41
CA SER A 172 13.34 13.94 -6.55
C SER A 172 14.00 12.55 -6.48
N GLU A 173 15.21 12.43 -7.01
CA GLU A 173 15.99 11.17 -6.99
C GLU A 173 16.28 10.67 -5.57
N SER A 174 16.34 11.58 -4.59
CA SER A 174 16.55 11.26 -3.16
C SER A 174 15.40 10.49 -2.50
N CYS A 175 14.28 10.30 -3.20
CA CYS A 175 13.08 9.66 -2.69
C CYS A 175 12.90 8.21 -3.15
N LEU A 176 13.83 7.70 -3.97
CA LEU A 176 13.88 6.29 -4.33
C LEU A 176 14.51 5.47 -3.19
N PRO A 177 14.00 4.26 -2.90
CA PRO A 177 14.66 3.31 -2.01
C PRO A 177 15.99 2.81 -2.60
#